data_AF-A0A4U6QN03-F1
#
_entry.id   AF-A0A4U6QN03-F1
#
_cell.length_a   1.000
_cell.length_b   1.000
_cell.length_c   1.000
_cell.angle_alpha   90.00
_cell.angle_beta   90.00
_cell.angle_gamma   90.00
#
_symmetry.space_group_name_H-M   'P 1'
#
loop_
_entity.id
_entity.type
_entity.pdbx_description
1 polymer ?
#
loop_
_entity_poly.entity_id
_entity_poly.type
_entity_poly.pdbx_seq_one_letter_code
_entity_poly.pdbx_strand_id
1 'polypeptide(L)'
;MVPPKILAAFKRYRIAAFVVGWGLILLVAAMVLKYGFDYGTAVAVWGPIHGALFVVYVILAFDLAYKDRWSPLGTLWVLVAGTIPFVSFIAERQVQRKVLARQRM
;
A
#
# COMPACT_ATOMS: atom_id res chain seq x y z
N MET A 1 11.42 -4.62 22.53
CA MET A 1 11.12 -5.82 21.72
C MET A 1 9.73 -5.65 21.09
N VAL A 2 9.55 -5.98 19.80
CA VAL A 2 8.24 -5.83 19.11
C VAL A 2 7.33 -7.02 19.44
N PRO A 3 6.07 -6.80 19.86
CA PRO A 3 5.13 -7.89 20.12
C PRO A 3 4.89 -8.80 18.90
N PRO A 4 4.78 -10.13 19.06
CA PRO A 4 4.60 -11.06 17.93
C PRO A 4 3.38 -10.74 17.05
N LYS A 5 2.27 -10.31 17.67
CA LYS A 5 1.05 -9.90 16.97
C LYS A 5 1.25 -8.72 16.01
N ILE A 6 2.12 -7.78 16.38
CA ILE A 6 2.44 -6.58 15.58
C ILE A 6 3.37 -6.99 14.44
N LEU A 7 4.37 -7.84 14.70
CA LEU A 7 5.24 -8.37 13.65
C LEU A 7 4.46 -9.15 12.59
N ALA A 8 3.51 -9.99 13.00
CA ALA A 8 2.67 -10.74 12.08
C ALA A 8 1.75 -9.83 11.23
N ALA A 9 1.20 -8.77 11.82
CA ALA A 9 0.42 -7.77 11.08
C ALA A 9 1.32 -6.98 10.11
N PHE A 10 2.50 -6.55 10.57
CA PHE A 10 3.48 -5.83 9.76
C PHE A 10 3.96 -6.63 8.54
N LYS A 11 4.24 -7.93 8.70
CA LYS A 11 4.62 -8.79 7.57
C LYS A 11 3.53 -8.83 6.48
N ARG A 12 2.26 -8.99 6.88
CA ARG A 12 1.12 -9.00 5.95
C ARG A 12 0.95 -7.66 5.25
N TYR A 13 0.97 -6.57 6.02
CA TYR A 13 0.93 -5.20 5.50
C TYR A 13 2.04 -4.96 4.48
N ARG A 14 3.29 -5.34 4.80
CA ARG A 14 4.44 -5.17 3.92
C ARG A 14 4.26 -5.89 2.59
N ILE A 15 3.82 -7.15 2.61
CA ILE A 15 3.53 -7.90 1.38
C ILE A 15 2.48 -7.16 0.55
N ALA A 16 1.38 -6.74 1.17
CA ALA A 16 0.33 -5.99 0.47
C ALA A 16 0.83 -4.64 -0.08
N ALA A 17 1.69 -3.92 0.65
CA ALA A 17 2.27 -2.66 0.22
C ALA A 17 3.14 -2.83 -1.03
N PHE A 18 3.96 -3.89 -1.10
CA PHE A 18 4.73 -4.21 -2.31
C PHE A 18 3.82 -4.61 -3.47
N VAL A 19 2.80 -5.44 -3.23
CA VAL A 19 1.85 -5.89 -4.25
C VAL A 19 1.09 -4.70 -4.85
N VAL A 20 0.57 -3.81 -4.01
CA VAL A 20 -0.14 -2.59 -4.46
C VAL A 20 0.83 -1.61 -5.12
N GLY A 21 2.04 -1.42 -4.59
CA GLY A 21 3.04 -0.54 -5.19
C GLY A 21 3.40 -0.94 -6.61
N TRP A 22 3.66 -2.24 -6.84
CA TRP A 22 3.86 -2.76 -8.20
C TRP A 22 2.59 -2.70 -9.04
N GLY A 23 1.43 -3.02 -8.45
CA GLY A 23 0.16 -2.96 -9.15
C GLY A 23 -0.19 -1.55 -9.65
N LEU A 24 0.19 -0.52 -8.89
CA LEU A 24 0.00 0.87 -9.27
C LEU A 24 0.95 1.28 -10.40
N ILE A 25 2.21 0.81 -10.40
CA ILE A 25 3.14 1.01 -11.52
C ILE A 25 2.58 0.39 -12.81
N LEU A 26 2.05 -0.84 -12.73
CA LEU A 26 1.40 -1.49 -13.86
C LEU A 26 0.15 -0.74 -14.32
N LEU A 27 -0.62 -0.15 -13.39
CA LEU A 27 -1.76 0.69 -13.75
C LEU A 27 -1.35 1.97 -14.47
N VAL A 28 -0.26 2.61 -14.04
CA VAL A 28 0.32 3.76 -14.74
C VAL A 28 0.78 3.36 -16.14
N ALA A 29 1.44 2.21 -16.30
CA ALA A 29 1.83 1.70 -17.62
C ALA A 29 0.61 1.44 -18.52
N ALA A 30 -0.47 0.87 -17.98
CA ALA A 30 -1.72 0.68 -18.71
C ALA A 30 -2.34 2.03 -19.12
N MET A 31 -2.24 3.06 -18.29
CA MET A 31 -2.71 4.41 -18.64
C MET A 31 -1.88 5.02 -19.77
N VAL A 32 -0.56 4.82 -19.78
CA VAL A 32 0.30 5.23 -20.91
C VAL A 32 -0.11 4.51 -22.20
N LEU A 33 -0.41 3.21 -22.16
CA LEU A 33 -0.93 2.49 -23.32
C LEU A 33 -2.27 3.06 -23.81
N LYS A 34 -3.18 3.37 -22.90
CA LYS A 34 -4.49 3.96 -23.23
C LYS A 34 -4.36 5.31 -23.92
N TYR A 35 -3.58 6.24 -23.36
CA TYR A 35 -3.53 7.62 -23.88
C TYR A 35 -2.46 7.83 -24.94
N GLY A 36 -1.36 7.07 -24.92
CA GLY A 36 -0.25 7.18 -25.87
C GLY A 36 -0.40 6.31 -27.11
N PHE A 37 -1.14 5.20 -27.01
CA PHE A 37 -1.24 4.20 -28.08
C PHE A 37 -2.69 3.79 -28.38
N ASP A 38 -3.67 4.51 -27.83
CA ASP A 38 -5.11 4.24 -27.95
C ASP A 38 -5.52 2.80 -27.57
N TYR A 39 -4.73 2.17 -26.67
CA TYR A 39 -4.92 0.79 -26.25
C TYR A 39 -5.58 0.73 -24.87
N GLY A 40 -6.91 0.90 -24.83
CA GLY A 40 -7.68 1.01 -23.59
C GLY A 40 -7.96 -0.31 -22.83
N THR A 41 -7.79 -1.46 -23.48
CA THR A 41 -8.12 -2.78 -22.89
C THR A 41 -7.25 -3.12 -21.68
N ALA A 42 -5.98 -2.69 -21.67
CA ALA A 42 -5.07 -2.89 -20.54
C ALA A 42 -5.62 -2.26 -19.24
N VAL A 43 -6.12 -1.02 -19.29
CA VAL A 43 -6.74 -0.35 -18.13
C VAL A 43 -8.07 -0.99 -17.76
N ALA A 44 -8.87 -1.40 -18.74
CA ALA A 44 -10.18 -2.00 -18.48
C ALA A 44 -10.08 -3.31 -17.67
N VAL A 45 -9.01 -4.09 -17.90
CA VAL A 45 -8.74 -5.32 -17.15
C VAL A 45 -7.97 -5.04 -15.87
N TRP A 46 -6.89 -4.26 -15.94
CA TRP A 46 -5.98 -4.08 -14.81
C TRP A 46 -6.52 -3.13 -13.73
N GLY A 47 -7.34 -2.14 -14.11
CA GLY A 47 -7.95 -1.19 -13.18
C GLY A 47 -8.74 -1.89 -12.06
N PRO A 48 -9.74 -2.74 -12.39
CA PRO A 48 -10.48 -3.51 -11.38
C PRO A 48 -9.60 -4.42 -10.52
N ILE A 49 -8.60 -5.09 -11.13
CA ILE A 49 -7.65 -5.95 -10.41
C ILE A 49 -6.88 -5.15 -9.37
N HIS A 50 -6.30 -4.01 -9.77
CA HIS A 50 -5.59 -3.13 -8.84
C HIS A 50 -6.52 -2.58 -7.76
N GLY A 51 -7.75 -2.19 -8.10
CA GLY A 51 -8.76 -1.76 -7.12
C GLY A 51 -9.02 -2.81 -6.04
N ALA A 52 -9.17 -4.08 -6.43
CA ALA A 52 -9.34 -5.17 -5.47
C ALA A 52 -8.09 -5.36 -4.58
N LEU A 53 -6.89 -5.30 -5.16
CA LEU A 53 -5.63 -5.35 -4.40
C LEU A 53 -5.52 -4.18 -3.40
N PHE A 54 -5.95 -2.98 -3.80
CA PHE A 54 -5.95 -1.80 -2.95
C PHE A 54 -6.89 -1.97 -1.75
N VAL A 55 -8.08 -2.55 -1.91
CA VAL A 55 -8.99 -2.86 -0.79
C VAL A 55 -8.32 -3.81 0.22
N VAL A 56 -7.67 -4.88 -0.26
CA VAL A 56 -6.94 -5.80 0.61
C VAL A 56 -5.83 -5.07 1.38
N TYR A 57 -5.08 -4.19 0.71
CA TYR A 57 -4.07 -3.35 1.35
C TYR A 57 -4.65 -2.45 2.43
N VAL A 58 -5.78 -1.77 2.17
CA VAL A 58 -6.45 -0.91 3.14
C VAL A 58 -6.81 -1.68 4.41
N ILE A 59 -7.40 -2.87 4.27
CA ILE A 59 -7.77 -3.73 5.40
C ILE A 59 -6.53 -4.10 6.23
N LEU A 60 -5.45 -4.51 5.57
CA LEU A 60 -4.21 -4.89 6.25
C LEU A 60 -3.48 -3.69 6.88
N ALA A 61 -3.57 -2.51 6.28
CA ALA A 61 -3.06 -1.27 6.85
C ALA A 61 -3.84 -0.88 8.12
N PHE A 62 -5.16 -0.99 8.12
CA PHE A 62 -5.98 -0.76 9.31
C PHE A 62 -5.72 -1.79 10.41
N ASP A 63 -5.54 -3.08 10.07
CA ASP A 63 -5.18 -4.12 11.03
C ASP A 63 -3.87 -3.78 11.76
N LEU A 64 -2.84 -3.37 11.02
CA LEU A 64 -1.58 -2.94 11.60
C LEU A 64 -1.74 -1.65 12.42
N ALA A 65 -2.44 -0.64 11.88
CA ALA A 65 -2.66 0.64 12.53
C ALA A 65 -3.37 0.49 13.88
N TYR A 66 -4.39 -0.38 13.95
CA TYR A 66 -5.10 -0.69 15.17
C TYR A 66 -4.19 -1.39 16.20
N LYS A 67 -3.42 -2.40 15.78
CA LYS A 67 -2.54 -3.18 16.67
C LYS A 67 -1.35 -2.39 17.19
N ASP A 68 -0.80 -1.51 16.37
CA ASP A 68 0.36 -0.68 16.71
C ASP A 68 -0.04 0.72 17.21
N ARG A 69 -1.35 1.00 17.29
CA ARG A 69 -1.97 2.23 17.82
C ARG A 69 -1.47 3.50 17.12
N TRP A 70 -1.53 3.48 15.79
CA TRP A 70 -1.17 4.62 14.97
C TRP A 70 -2.12 5.80 15.19
N SER A 71 -1.63 7.02 14.94
CA SER A 71 -2.51 8.18 14.88
C SER A 71 -3.42 8.10 13.64
N PRO A 72 -4.61 8.75 13.65
CA PRO A 72 -5.45 8.85 12.47
C PRO A 72 -4.72 9.47 11.28
N LEU A 73 -3.88 10.48 11.54
CA LEU A 73 -3.09 11.15 10.52
C LEU A 73 -2.02 10.22 9.91
N GLY A 74 -1.31 9.45 10.75
CA GLY A 74 -0.35 8.45 10.27
C GLY A 74 -1.00 7.34 9.45
N THR A 75 -2.22 6.95 9.82
CA THR A 75 -3.00 5.95 9.06
C THR A 75 -3.43 6.52 7.72
N LEU A 76 -4.01 7.72 7.71
CA LEU A 76 -4.41 8.42 6.48
C LEU A 76 -3.22 8.61 5.53
N TRP A 77 -2.05 9.01 6.04
CA TRP A 77 -0.83 9.14 5.26
C TRP A 77 -0.47 7.83 4.53
N VAL A 78 -0.53 6.69 5.21
CA VAL A 78 -0.21 5.38 4.61
C VAL A 78 -1.24 4.96 3.55
N LEU A 79 -2.51 5.29 3.75
CA LEU A 79 -3.56 5.00 2.77
C LEU A 79 -3.38 5.85 1.49
N VAL A 80 -3.14 7.16 1.65
CA VAL A 80 -2.88 8.08 0.54
C VAL A 80 -1.57 7.74 -0.18
N ALA A 81 -0.52 7.37 0.55
CA ALA A 81 0.72 6.91 -0.06
C ALA A 81 0.52 5.67 -0.96
N GLY A 82 -0.49 4.85 -0.66
CA GLY A 82 -0.86 3.68 -1.46
C GLY A 82 -1.47 4.01 -2.84
N THR A 83 -1.89 5.25 -3.08
CA THR A 83 -2.53 5.67 -4.34
C THR A 83 -1.62 6.50 -5.24
N ILE A 84 -0.44 6.89 -4.76
CA ILE A 84 0.54 7.66 -5.52
C ILE A 84 1.69 6.74 -5.93
N PRO A 85 2.05 6.66 -7.24
CA PRO A 85 3.10 5.78 -7.70
C PRO A 85 4.42 6.12 -6.98
N PHE A 86 5.18 5.08 -6.65
CA PHE A 86 6.43 5.11 -5.89
C PHE A 86 6.34 5.53 -4.41
N VAL A 87 5.37 6.36 -4.03
CA VAL A 87 5.21 6.85 -2.65
C VAL A 87 4.85 5.73 -1.67
N SER A 88 4.14 4.71 -2.14
CA SER A 88 3.81 3.51 -1.35
C SER A 88 5.05 2.80 -0.78
N PHE A 89 6.14 2.74 -1.55
CA PHE A 89 7.41 2.16 -1.07
C PHE A 89 8.11 3.03 -0.03
N ILE A 90 7.94 4.36 -0.12
CA ILE A 90 8.46 5.29 0.89
C ILE A 90 7.69 5.12 2.20
N ALA A 91 6.36 5.06 2.13
CA ALA A 91 5.51 4.81 3.28
C ALA A 91 5.79 3.46 3.93
N GLU A 92 6.00 2.38 3.14
CA GLU A 92 6.40 1.07 3.67
C GLU A 92 7.71 1.16 4.47
N ARG A 93 8.73 1.85 3.93
CA ARG A 93 10.01 2.05 4.63
C ARG A 93 9.86 2.87 5.91
N GLN A 94 9.01 3.90 5.90
CA GLN A 94 8.71 4.69 7.10
C GLN A 94 8.03 3.83 8.18
N VAL A 95 7.04 3.03 7.78
CA VAL A 95 6.34 2.08 8.65
C VAL A 95 7.32 1.05 9.22
N GLN A 96 8.17 0.44 8.39
CA GLN A 96 9.19 -0.51 8.85
C GLN A 96 10.07 0.12 9.94
N ARG A 97 10.60 1.33 9.70
CA ARG A 97 11.46 2.03 10.66
C ARG A 97 10.73 2.28 11.98
N LYS A 98 9.50 2.81 11.93
CA LYS A 98 8.71 3.13 13.13
C LYS A 98 8.29 1.90 13.91
N VAL A 99 7.85 0.83 13.24
CA VAL A 99 7.48 -0.44 13.88
C VAL A 99 8.67 -1.08 14.61
N LEU A 100 9.85 -1.12 13.95
CA LEU A 100 11.07 -1.68 14.55
C LEU A 100 11.58 -0.80 15.71
N ALA A 101 11.49 0.52 15.58
CA ALA A 101 11.84 1.48 16.64
C ALA A 101 10.78 1.60 17.76
N ARG A 102 9.63 0.92 17.63
CA ARG A 102 8.45 1.06 18.51
C ARG A 102 7.97 2.51 18.66
N GLN A 103 8.10 3.29 17.60
CA GLN A 103 7.60 4.66 17.53
C GLN A 103 6.20 4.66 16.91
N ARG A 104 5.36 5.59 17.36
CA ARG A 104 4.02 5.76 16.80
C ARG A 104 4.10 6.40 15.41
N MET A 105 3.13 6.04 14.57
CA MET A 105 2.91 6.69 13.28
C MET A 105 2.36 8.09 13.43
#